data_AF-A0A2V5F538-F1
#
_entry.id   AF-A0A2V5F538-F1
#
_cell.length_a   1.000
_cell.length_b   1.000
_cell.length_c   1.000
_cell.angle_alpha   90.00
_cell.angle_beta   90.00
_cell.angle_gamma   90.00
#
_symmetry.space_group_name_H-M   'P 1'
#
loop_
_entity.id
_entity.type
_entity.pdbx_description
1 polymer ?
#
loop_
_entity_poly.entity_id
_entity_poly.type
_entity_poly.pdbx_seq_one_letter_code
_entity_poly.pdbx_strand_id
1 'polypeptide(L)'
;MIALHTELGVILLKKLVPDPPAKAISQPFYTIKQDMPSPEALLYVIQLLRGIEDTLDEYICGNAGEPGIGMLVNSVYNVQMGRSLAELVLSRAEH
;
A
#
# COMPACT_ATOMS: atom_id res chain seq x y z
N MET A 1 -22.68 61.04 -30.25
CA MET A 1 -23.11 60.25 -31.43
C MET A 1 -22.08 59.15 -31.63
N ILE A 2 -22.48 57.89 -31.42
CA ILE A 2 -21.86 56.60 -31.85
C ILE A 2 -20.50 56.26 -31.19
N ALA A 3 -20.43 55.53 -30.07
CA ALA A 3 -20.60 54.07 -29.84
C ALA A 3 -19.37 53.21 -30.22
N LEU A 4 -18.68 52.70 -29.18
CA LEU A 4 -17.85 51.49 -29.15
C LEU A 4 -17.81 51.07 -27.67
N HIS A 5 -18.90 50.51 -27.14
CA HIS A 5 -19.24 49.08 -27.18
C HIS A 5 -18.12 48.21 -26.58
N THR A 6 -18.25 47.96 -25.27
CA THR A 6 -18.17 46.62 -24.66
C THR A 6 -16.90 45.79 -24.85
N GLU A 7 -15.86 46.06 -24.05
CA GLU A 7 -14.70 45.15 -23.89
C GLU A 7 -14.40 44.82 -22.41
N LEU A 8 -15.24 45.23 -21.47
CA LEU A 8 -15.10 44.87 -20.04
C LEU A 8 -15.93 43.64 -19.62
N GLY A 9 -16.68 43.05 -20.56
CA GLY A 9 -17.64 41.98 -20.27
C GLY A 9 -17.10 40.55 -20.32
N VAL A 10 -15.89 40.32 -20.85
CA VAL A 10 -15.38 38.94 -21.07
C VAL A 10 -14.46 38.47 -19.93
N ILE A 11 -13.95 39.37 -19.10
CA ILE A 11 -12.91 39.04 -18.11
C ILE A 11 -13.47 38.63 -16.73
N LEU A 12 -14.75 38.87 -16.43
CA LEU A 12 -15.29 38.70 -15.07
C LEU A 12 -16.09 37.40 -14.83
N LEU A 13 -16.21 36.50 -15.81
CA LEU A 13 -16.99 35.26 -15.65
C LEU A 13 -16.30 34.00 -16.19
N LYS A 14 -14.97 34.02 -16.33
CA LYS A 14 -14.22 32.78 -16.13
C LYS A 14 -14.11 32.59 -14.63
N LYS A 15 -15.19 32.07 -14.02
CA LYS A 15 -15.08 31.36 -12.75
C LYS A 15 -13.86 30.46 -12.92
N LEU A 16 -12.78 30.74 -12.20
CA LEU A 16 -11.65 29.83 -12.09
C LEU A 16 -12.24 28.57 -11.48
N VAL A 17 -12.73 27.69 -12.33
CA VAL A 17 -13.12 26.34 -11.96
C VAL A 17 -11.80 25.75 -11.49
N PRO A 18 -11.66 25.40 -10.20
CA PRO A 18 -10.50 24.67 -9.75
C PRO A 18 -10.41 23.44 -10.65
N ASP A 19 -9.25 23.22 -11.28
CA ASP A 19 -9.06 22.02 -12.06
C ASP A 19 -9.53 20.82 -11.23
N PRO A 20 -10.30 19.90 -11.82
CA PRO A 20 -10.81 18.75 -11.08
C PRO A 20 -9.62 18.09 -10.38
N PRO A 21 -9.74 17.73 -9.09
CA PRO A 21 -8.63 17.17 -8.34
C PRO A 21 -8.05 16.03 -9.16
N ALA A 22 -6.76 16.16 -9.52
CA ALA A 22 -6.07 15.18 -10.34
C ALA A 22 -6.40 13.80 -9.77
N LYS A 23 -6.90 12.89 -10.61
CA LYS A 23 -7.29 11.53 -10.24
C LYS A 23 -6.36 11.05 -9.15
N ALA A 24 -6.91 10.81 -7.95
CA ALA A 24 -6.13 10.35 -6.81
C ALA A 24 -5.26 9.21 -7.32
N ILE A 25 -3.98 9.51 -7.50
CA ILE A 25 -3.01 8.48 -7.82
C ILE A 25 -3.16 7.56 -6.62
N SER A 26 -3.50 6.29 -6.87
CA SER A 26 -3.59 5.26 -5.85
C SER A 26 -2.18 5.07 -5.28
N GLN A 27 -1.74 6.04 -4.49
CA GLN A 27 -0.51 6.01 -3.74
C GLN A 27 -0.73 4.91 -2.72
N PRO A 28 0.15 3.89 -2.68
CA PRO A 28 0.07 2.90 -1.63
C PRO A 28 0.09 3.61 -0.27
N PHE A 29 -0.58 3.03 0.74
CA PHE A 29 -0.52 3.54 2.11
C PHE A 29 0.88 3.41 2.77
N TYR A 30 1.87 2.97 2.01
CA TYR A 30 3.24 2.76 2.43
C TYR A 30 4.22 3.39 1.43
N THR A 31 5.41 3.74 1.91
CA THR A 31 6.53 4.22 1.08
C THR A 31 7.72 3.29 1.29
N ILE A 32 8.27 2.74 0.19
CA ILE A 32 9.51 1.96 0.23
C ILE A 32 10.65 2.85 -0.25
N LYS A 33 11.67 3.00 0.60
CA LYS A 33 12.91 3.69 0.25
C LYS A 33 13.70 2.85 -0.75
N GLN A 34 13.96 3.38 -1.95
CA GLN A 34 14.67 2.64 -3.01
C GLN A 34 16.17 2.45 -2.70
N ASP A 35 16.72 3.28 -1.83
CA ASP A 35 18.11 3.24 -1.36
C ASP A 35 18.31 2.28 -0.16
N MET A 36 17.26 1.54 0.24
CA MET A 36 17.35 0.55 1.31
C MET A 36 18.26 -0.61 0.89
N PRO A 37 19.30 -0.95 1.68
CA PRO A 37 20.14 -2.08 1.34
C PRO A 37 19.37 -3.41 1.53
N SER A 38 19.75 -4.42 0.73
CA SER A 38 18.99 -5.67 0.62
C SER A 38 18.85 -6.46 1.93
N PRO A 39 19.87 -6.57 2.80
CA PRO A 39 19.74 -7.25 4.08
C PRO A 39 18.68 -6.59 4.98
N GLU A 40 18.67 -5.27 5.05
CA GLU A 40 17.69 -4.48 5.80
C GLU A 40 16.28 -4.68 5.21
N ALA A 41 16.15 -4.67 3.89
CA ALA A 41 14.88 -4.94 3.23
C ALA A 41 14.36 -6.35 3.57
N LEU A 42 15.23 -7.36 3.60
CA LEU A 42 14.86 -8.73 4.00
C LEU A 42 14.43 -8.81 5.47
N LEU A 43 15.11 -8.11 6.38
CA LEU A 43 14.69 -7.99 7.77
C LEU A 43 13.28 -7.40 7.90
N TYR A 44 12.96 -6.34 7.15
CA TYR A 44 11.61 -5.78 7.12
C TYR A 44 10.59 -6.77 6.58
N VAL A 45 10.90 -7.51 5.51
CA VAL A 45 10.00 -8.55 4.98
C VAL A 45 9.72 -9.62 6.04
N ILE A 46 10.75 -10.11 6.73
CA ILE A 46 10.61 -11.11 7.81
C ILE A 46 9.67 -10.59 8.91
N GLN A 47 9.86 -9.35 9.35
CA GLN A 47 9.01 -8.72 10.36
C GLN A 47 7.56 -8.56 9.90
N LEU A 48 7.34 -8.13 8.66
CA LEU A 48 5.99 -7.98 8.09
C LEU A 48 5.27 -9.32 8.00
N LEU A 49 5.94 -10.36 7.52
CA LEU A 49 5.37 -11.69 7.42
C LEU A 49 5.02 -12.25 8.81
N ARG A 50 5.87 -12.01 9.81
CA ARG A 50 5.57 -12.39 11.20
C ARG A 50 4.34 -11.67 11.75
N GLY A 51 4.20 -10.37 11.50
CA GLY A 51 3.00 -9.63 11.90
C GLY A 51 1.72 -10.12 11.22
N ILE A 52 1.81 -10.55 9.95
CA ILE A 52 0.68 -11.17 9.24
C ILE A 52 0.33 -12.52 9.87
N GLU A 53 1.32 -13.35 10.16
CA GLU A 53 1.16 -14.64 10.85
C GLU A 53 0.44 -14.44 12.20
N ASP A 54 0.95 -13.55 13.05
CA ASP A 54 0.37 -13.26 14.37
C ASP A 54 -1.10 -12.81 14.27
N THR A 55 -1.41 -11.92 13.31
CA THR A 55 -2.78 -11.39 13.11
C THR A 55 -3.74 -12.47 12.60
N LEU A 56 -3.28 -13.32 11.67
CA LEU A 56 -4.09 -14.42 11.14
C LEU A 56 -4.33 -15.49 12.21
N ASP A 57 -3.31 -15.84 12.98
CA ASP A 57 -3.42 -16.83 14.04
C ASP A 57 -4.38 -16.39 15.14
N GLU A 58 -4.33 -15.13 15.56
CA GLU A 58 -5.29 -14.55 16.50
C GLU A 58 -6.72 -14.66 15.97
N TYR A 59 -6.95 -14.28 14.71
CA TYR A 59 -8.27 -14.37 14.08
C TYR A 59 -8.76 -15.82 13.94
N ILE A 60 -7.90 -16.73 13.47
CA ILE A 60 -8.23 -18.15 13.30
C ILE A 60 -8.58 -18.78 14.64
N CYS A 61 -7.81 -18.48 15.69
CA CYS A 61 -8.06 -18.98 17.04
C CYS A 61 -9.38 -18.46 17.59
N GLY A 62 -9.65 -17.16 17.43
CA GLY A 62 -10.89 -16.52 17.91
C GLY A 62 -12.17 -16.94 17.17
N ASN A 63 -12.04 -17.47 15.95
CA ASN A 63 -13.17 -17.82 15.07
C ASN A 63 -13.18 -19.32 14.70
N ALA A 64 -12.57 -20.18 15.51
CA ALA A 64 -12.44 -21.60 15.21
C ALA A 64 -13.82 -22.25 14.95
N GLY A 65 -13.92 -22.98 13.83
CA GLY A 65 -15.15 -23.66 13.41
C GLY A 65 -16.04 -22.86 12.45
N GLU A 66 -15.74 -21.57 12.24
CA GLU A 66 -16.47 -20.77 11.26
C GLU A 66 -16.15 -21.19 9.81
N PRO A 67 -17.13 -21.12 8.89
CA PRO A 67 -16.89 -21.36 7.46
C PRO A 67 -15.81 -20.41 6.91
N GLY A 68 -14.85 -20.96 6.16
CA GLY A 68 -13.79 -20.17 5.53
C GLY A 68 -12.47 -20.09 6.33
N ILE A 69 -12.45 -20.47 7.61
CA ILE A 69 -11.22 -20.49 8.44
C ILE A 69 -10.15 -21.40 7.83
N GLY A 70 -10.54 -22.56 7.27
CA GLY A 70 -9.62 -23.45 6.58
C GLY A 70 -8.89 -22.81 5.40
N MET A 71 -9.46 -21.79 4.75
CA MET A 71 -8.77 -21.03 3.69
C MET A 71 -7.67 -20.13 4.28
N LEU A 72 -7.90 -19.56 5.47
CA LEU A 72 -6.92 -18.71 6.15
C LEU A 72 -5.73 -19.51 6.67
N VAL A 73 -5.93 -20.77 7.07
CA VAL A 73 -4.82 -21.68 7.44
C VAL A 73 -3.83 -21.86 6.29
N ASN A 74 -4.32 -21.96 5.05
CA ASN A 74 -3.44 -22.02 3.88
C ASN A 74 -2.68 -20.69 3.67
N SER A 75 -3.30 -19.55 3.97
CA SER A 75 -2.61 -18.24 3.94
C SER A 75 -1.49 -18.17 4.96
N VAL A 76 -1.70 -18.63 6.20
CA VAL A 76 -0.67 -18.72 7.24
C VAL A 76 0.53 -19.54 6.76
N TYR A 77 0.26 -20.72 6.18
CA TYR A 77 1.32 -21.58 5.64
C TYR A 77 2.17 -20.88 4.56
N ASN A 78 1.53 -20.16 3.64
CA ASN A 78 2.27 -19.41 2.60
C ASN A 78 3.12 -18.28 3.18
N VAL A 79 2.63 -17.60 4.22
CA VAL A 79 3.37 -16.56 4.94
C VAL A 79 4.60 -17.13 5.64
N GLN A 80 4.44 -18.26 6.34
CA GLN A 80 5.53 -18.98 6.99
C GLN A 80 6.61 -19.44 6.01
N MET A 81 6.20 -19.96 4.84
CA MET A 81 7.10 -20.36 3.78
C MET A 81 7.87 -19.16 3.21
N GLY A 82 7.18 -18.06 2.92
CA GLY A 82 7.80 -16.81 2.48
C GLY A 82 8.81 -16.27 3.49
N ARG A 83 8.48 -16.34 4.78
CA ARG A 83 9.37 -15.89 5.87
C ARG A 83 10.63 -16.74 5.92
N SER A 84 10.48 -18.06 5.87
CA SER A 84 11.60 -19.00 5.86
C SER A 84 12.53 -18.81 4.65
N LEU A 85 11.97 -18.49 3.48
CA LEU A 85 12.75 -18.15 2.29
C LEU A 85 13.53 -16.84 2.47
N ALA A 86 12.92 -15.81 3.05
CA ALA A 86 13.60 -14.54 3.33
C ALA A 86 14.74 -14.72 4.34
N GLU A 87 14.52 -15.50 5.40
CA GLU A 87 15.55 -15.86 6.40
C GLU A 87 16.71 -16.64 5.75
N LEU A 88 16.41 -17.57 4.84
CA LEU A 88 17.43 -18.30 4.09
C LEU A 88 18.28 -17.38 3.21
N VAL A 89 17.66 -16.41 2.52
CA VAL A 89 18.40 -15.46 1.68
C VAL A 89 19.24 -14.53 2.54
N LEU A 90 18.71 -14.03 3.66
CA LEU A 90 19.42 -13.15 4.57
C LEU A 90 20.66 -13.84 5.17
N SER A 91 20.51 -15.06 5.69
CA SER A 91 21.63 -15.82 6.27
C SER A 91 22.77 -16.09 5.29
N ARG A 92 22.48 -16.17 3.99
CA ARG A 92 23.49 -16.29 2.93
C ARG A 92 24.19 -14.99 2.59
N ALA A 93 23.57 -13.84 2.84
CA ALA A 93 24.16 -12.53 2.60
C ALA A 93 25.12 -12.10 3.73
N GLU A 94 25.04 -12.74 4.89
CA GLU A 94 25.90 -12.50 6.05
C GLU A 94 27.22 -13.33 6.02
N HIS A 95 27.40 -14.19 5.02
CA HIS A 95 28.60 -15.02 4.79
C HIS A 95 29.35 -14.58 3.53
#